data_AF-A0A3B6HQ48-F1
#
_entry.id   AF-A0A3B6HQ48-F1
#
_cell.length_a   1.000
_cell.length_b   1.000
_cell.length_c   1.000
_cell.angle_alpha   90.00
_cell.angle_beta   90.00
_cell.angle_gamma   90.00
#
_symmetry.space_group_name_H-M   'P 1'
#
loop_
_entity.id
_entity.type
_entity.pdbx_description
1 polymer ?
#
loop_
_entity_poly.entity_id
_entity_poly.type
_entity_poly.pdbx_seq_one_letter_code
_entity_poly.pdbx_strand_id
1 'polypeptide(L)'
;MGNHRRYGKQDCSRTCESKFCTVPPVLRYGKYCGILYSGCPGEKPCDALDACCMVHDHCVAANNNDYLNTGCNENLLGCLDGVNPAGPTFPGNKCGVGETAFVIKGVIEAAVLAGKILHKRDIGQ
;
A
#
# COMPACT_ATOMS: atom_id res chain seq x y z
N MET A 1 29.96 -17.17 3.43
CA MET A 1 29.71 -16.32 4.62
C MET A 1 28.71 -15.24 4.22
N GLY A 2 27.41 -15.50 4.40
CA GLY A 2 26.33 -14.58 4.02
C GLY A 2 26.02 -13.62 5.16
N ASN A 3 26.00 -12.32 4.85
CA ASN A 3 25.88 -11.24 5.80
C ASN A 3 24.43 -11.10 6.28
N HIS A 4 24.03 -11.87 7.29
CA HIS A 4 22.75 -11.69 7.99
C HIS A 4 22.81 -10.42 8.85
N ARG A 5 22.53 -9.26 8.24
CA ARG A 5 22.06 -8.11 9.03
C ARG A 5 20.76 -8.51 9.70
N ARG A 6 20.80 -8.75 11.01
CA ARG A 6 19.62 -8.85 11.87
C ARG A 6 18.94 -7.47 11.90
N TYR A 7 17.97 -7.26 11.02
CA TYR A 7 16.92 -6.27 11.26
C TYR A 7 15.85 -7.01 12.07
N GLY A 8 15.41 -6.43 13.19
CA GLY A 8 14.37 -7.01 14.04
C GLY A 8 13.16 -7.42 13.21
N LYS A 9 12.55 -8.56 13.55
CA LYS A 9 11.35 -9.10 12.92
C LYS A 9 10.33 -7.96 12.78
N GLN A 10 10.19 -7.39 11.58
CA GLN A 10 9.14 -6.41 11.32
C GLN A 10 7.82 -7.10 11.61
N ASP A 11 6.99 -6.49 12.45
CA ASP A 11 5.64 -6.97 12.68
C ASP A 11 4.88 -6.88 11.36
N CYS A 12 4.61 -8.04 10.78
CA CYS A 12 3.86 -8.20 9.54
C CYS A 12 2.49 -8.82 9.83
N SER A 13 1.50 -8.48 9.02
CA SER A 13 0.13 -8.93 9.21
C SER A 13 -0.11 -10.32 8.64
N ARG A 14 -0.93 -11.11 9.34
CA ARG A 14 -1.54 -12.36 8.83
C ARG A 14 -3.07 -12.30 8.89
N THR A 15 -3.63 -11.17 9.29
CA THR A 15 -5.06 -10.98 9.55
C THR A 15 -5.63 -9.92 8.62
N CYS A 16 -6.85 -10.16 8.14
CA CYS A 16 -7.58 -9.17 7.35
C CYS A 16 -8.18 -8.12 8.29
N GLU A 17 -7.50 -6.97 8.40
CA GLU A 17 -7.94 -5.85 9.23
C GLU A 17 -8.96 -4.98 8.49
N SER A 18 -9.81 -4.28 9.25
CA SER A 18 -10.73 -3.26 8.73
C SER A 18 -10.91 -2.16 9.77
N LYS A 19 -9.83 -1.43 10.04
CA LYS A 19 -9.72 -0.42 11.11
C LYS A 19 -9.42 0.94 10.52
N PHE A 20 -10.05 1.97 11.10
CA PHE A 20 -9.81 3.38 10.74
C PHE A 20 -9.97 3.66 9.24
N CYS A 21 -11.04 3.11 8.64
CA CYS A 21 -11.30 3.04 7.20
C CYS A 21 -11.17 4.38 6.43
N THR A 22 -11.32 5.51 7.13
CA THR A 22 -11.30 6.86 6.56
C THR A 22 -10.23 7.77 7.15
N VAL A 23 -9.31 7.22 7.96
CA VAL A 23 -8.25 7.99 8.62
C VAL A 23 -6.88 7.54 8.10
N PRO A 24 -6.40 8.08 6.97
CA PRO A 24 -5.24 7.55 6.26
C PRO A 24 -3.97 7.29 7.11
N PRO A 25 -3.58 8.16 8.07
CA PRO A 25 -2.41 7.92 8.92
C PRO A 25 -2.42 6.62 9.73
N VAL A 26 -3.60 6.09 10.05
CA VAL A 26 -3.78 4.90 10.91
C VAL A 26 -4.67 3.83 10.28
N LEU A 27 -5.04 4.01 9.01
CA LEU A 27 -5.85 3.09 8.24
C LEU A 27 -5.15 1.73 8.12
N ARG A 28 -5.89 0.65 8.42
CA ARG A 28 -5.47 -0.73 8.18
C ARG A 28 -6.61 -1.50 7.53
N TYR A 29 -6.42 -1.84 6.27
CA TYR A 29 -7.36 -2.62 5.48
C TYR A 29 -6.67 -3.87 4.92
N GLY A 30 -7.32 -5.02 5.05
CA GLY A 30 -6.73 -6.29 4.66
C GLY A 30 -5.42 -6.55 5.39
N LYS A 31 -4.42 -7.09 4.68
CA LYS A 31 -3.08 -7.36 5.22
C LYS A 31 -2.05 -6.32 4.77
N TYR A 32 -2.32 -5.57 3.71
CA TYR A 32 -1.33 -4.76 3.00
C TYR A 32 -1.71 -3.29 2.86
N CYS A 33 -2.98 -2.90 2.98
CA CYS A 33 -3.34 -1.50 2.84
C CYS A 33 -3.15 -0.73 4.16
N GLY A 34 -2.03 -0.03 4.29
CA GLY A 34 -1.79 0.91 5.39
C GLY A 34 -0.36 1.46 5.41
N ILE A 35 -0.16 2.61 6.04
CA ILE A 35 1.18 3.19 6.18
C ILE A 35 1.99 2.37 7.18
N LEU A 36 3.20 1.95 6.79
CA LEU A 36 4.09 1.10 7.60
C LEU A 36 3.39 -0.19 8.10
N TYR A 37 2.46 -0.70 7.31
CA TYR A 37 1.67 -1.88 7.60
C TYR A 37 1.66 -2.77 6.36
N SER A 38 2.13 -4.00 6.48
CA SER A 38 2.21 -4.94 5.35
C SER A 38 2.05 -6.39 5.79
N GLY A 39 1.70 -7.27 4.86
CA GLY A 39 1.48 -8.68 5.12
C GLY A 39 2.78 -9.48 5.23
N CYS A 40 2.73 -10.61 5.95
CA CYS A 40 3.89 -11.49 6.07
C CYS A 40 4.23 -12.19 4.74
N PRO A 41 5.49 -12.61 4.55
CA PRO A 41 5.88 -13.41 3.39
C PRO A 41 4.98 -14.64 3.23
N GLY A 42 4.45 -14.82 2.02
CA GLY A 42 3.58 -15.93 1.64
C GLY A 42 2.10 -15.75 1.99
N GLU A 43 1.70 -14.67 2.67
CA GLU A 43 0.30 -14.36 2.87
C GLU A 43 -0.38 -13.96 1.55
N LYS A 44 -1.62 -14.42 1.36
CA LYS A 44 -2.46 -13.96 0.25
C LYS A 44 -3.22 -12.69 0.66
N PRO A 45 -3.48 -11.77 -0.28
CA PRO A 45 -4.32 -10.61 -0.03
C PRO A 45 -5.75 -11.05 0.28
N CYS A 46 -6.45 -10.22 1.05
CA CYS A 46 -7.80 -10.48 1.53
C CYS A 46 -8.88 -10.26 0.44
N ASP A 47 -8.63 -9.34 -0.49
CA ASP A 47 -9.48 -9.07 -1.66
C ASP A 47 -8.68 -8.31 -2.74
N ALA A 48 -9.38 -7.76 -3.75
CA ALA A 48 -8.77 -7.03 -4.86
C ALA A 48 -8.11 -5.71 -4.44
N LEU A 49 -8.69 -4.97 -3.49
CA LEU A 49 -8.09 -3.73 -2.98
C LEU A 49 -6.80 -4.05 -2.22
N ASP A 50 -6.83 -5.06 -1.35
CA ASP A 50 -5.67 -5.53 -0.61
C ASP A 50 -4.57 -6.07 -1.54
N ALA A 51 -4.95 -6.67 -2.68
CA ALA A 51 -4.00 -7.12 -3.70
C ALA A 51 -3.26 -5.96 -4.37
N CYS A 52 -3.93 -4.83 -4.62
CA CYS A 52 -3.27 -3.62 -5.13
C CYS A 52 -2.21 -3.12 -4.14
N CYS A 53 -2.55 -3.07 -2.85
CA CYS A 53 -1.62 -2.65 -1.80
C CYS A 53 -0.44 -3.62 -1.66
N MET A 54 -0.66 -4.94 -1.76
CA MET A 54 0.42 -5.94 -1.73
C MET A 54 1.46 -5.69 -2.84
N VAL A 55 1.00 -5.41 -4.06
CA VAL A 55 1.88 -5.11 -5.19
C VAL A 55 2.67 -3.81 -4.94
N HIS A 56 2.00 -2.79 -4.41
CA HIS A 56 2.64 -1.52 -4.05
C HIS A 56 3.73 -1.68 -2.99
N ASP A 57 3.43 -2.37 -1.88
CA ASP A 57 4.39 -2.63 -0.81
C ASP A 57 5.63 -3.35 -1.31
N HIS A 58 5.44 -4.40 -2.12
CA HIS A 58 6.55 -5.14 -2.73
C HIS A 58 7.36 -4.25 -3.70
N CYS A 59 6.70 -3.40 -4.47
CA CYS A 59 7.35 -2.44 -5.35
C CYS A 59 8.22 -1.46 -4.55
N VAL A 60 7.68 -0.85 -3.49
CA VAL A 60 8.41 0.06 -2.61
C VAL A 60 9.61 -0.64 -1.96
N ALA A 61 9.42 -1.85 -1.44
CA ALA A 61 10.50 -2.63 -0.84
C ALA A 61 11.63 -2.95 -1.84
N ALA A 62 11.27 -3.24 -3.10
CA ALA A 62 12.23 -3.48 -4.18
C ALA A 62 12.96 -2.20 -4.65
N ASN A 63 12.37 -1.02 -4.41
CA ASN A 63 12.93 0.29 -4.74
C ASN A 63 13.48 0.99 -3.49
N ASN A 64 14.30 0.29 -2.70
CA ASN A 64 15.02 0.86 -1.55
C ASN A 64 14.11 1.46 -0.44
N ASN A 65 12.87 0.98 -0.32
CA ASN A 65 11.83 1.54 0.56
C ASN A 65 11.44 2.99 0.20
N ASP A 66 11.60 3.39 -1.06
CA ASP A 66 11.18 4.69 -1.55
C ASP A 66 9.65 4.74 -1.75
N TYR A 67 8.93 5.23 -0.74
CA TYR A 67 7.48 5.44 -0.80
C TYR A 67 7.07 6.55 -1.81
N LEU A 68 8.01 7.37 -2.28
CA LEU A 68 7.75 8.40 -3.29
C LEU A 68 8.13 7.95 -4.71
N ASN A 69 8.51 6.68 -4.88
CA ASN A 69 8.76 6.10 -6.18
C ASN A 69 7.51 6.27 -7.07
N THR A 70 7.62 7.09 -8.11
CA THR A 70 6.47 7.47 -8.93
C THR A 70 5.92 6.28 -9.70
N GLY A 71 6.78 5.33 -10.13
CA GLY A 71 6.34 4.11 -10.81
C GLY A 71 5.48 3.21 -9.91
N CYS A 72 5.90 2.98 -8.66
CA CYS A 72 5.10 2.21 -7.70
C CYS A 72 3.75 2.88 -7.42
N ASN A 73 3.75 4.20 -7.20
CA ASN A 73 2.54 4.95 -6.88
C ASN A 73 1.57 5.07 -8.08
N GLU A 74 2.07 5.31 -9.29
CA GLU A 74 1.23 5.36 -10.50
C GLU A 74 0.62 3.99 -10.85
N ASN A 75 1.38 2.91 -10.65
CA ASN A 75 0.85 1.55 -10.79
C ASN A 75 -0.26 1.25 -9.77
N LEU A 76 -0.10 1.72 -8.52
CA LEU A 76 -1.15 1.59 -7.51
C LEU A 76 -2.41 2.37 -7.92
N LEU A 77 -2.29 3.61 -8.41
CA LEU A 77 -3.44 4.37 -8.91
C LEU A 77 -4.19 3.62 -10.01
N GLY A 78 -3.48 3.08 -11.01
CA GLY A 78 -4.09 2.28 -12.07
C GLY A 78 -4.76 1.00 -11.57
N CYS A 79 -4.19 0.36 -10.54
CA CYS A 79 -4.82 -0.80 -9.90
C CYS A 79 -6.11 -0.43 -9.16
N LEU A 80 -6.10 0.68 -8.40
CA LEU A 80 -7.27 1.16 -7.65
C LEU A 80 -8.44 1.51 -8.57
N ASP A 81 -8.18 2.06 -9.76
CA ASP A 81 -9.22 2.36 -10.76
C ASP A 81 -9.92 1.09 -11.29
N GLY A 82 -9.27 -0.07 -11.20
CA GLY A 82 -9.84 -1.37 -11.57
C GLY A 82 -10.60 -2.09 -10.45
N VAL A 83 -10.57 -1.58 -9.22
CA VAL A 83 -11.27 -2.20 -8.08
C VAL A 83 -12.76 -1.95 -8.20
N ASN A 84 -13.57 -3.02 -8.24
CA ASN A 84 -15.03 -2.89 -8.18
C ASN A 84 -15.47 -2.45 -6.77
N PRO A 85 -16.06 -1.25 -6.59
CA PRO A 85 -16.46 -0.74 -5.28
C PRO A 85 -17.53 -1.58 -4.57
N ALA A 86 -18.33 -2.32 -5.35
CA ALA A 86 -19.37 -3.23 -4.86
C ALA A 86 -18.98 -4.72 -5.02
N GLY A 87 -17.70 -4.98 -5.29
CA GLY A 87 -17.17 -6.33 -5.47
C GLY A 87 -17.16 -7.14 -4.17
N PRO A 88 -16.95 -8.46 -4.26
CA PRO A 88 -16.78 -9.30 -3.08
C PRO A 88 -15.55 -8.86 -2.28
N THR A 89 -15.67 -8.92 -0.96
CA THR A 89 -14.59 -8.64 0.00
C THR A 89 -14.54 -9.74 1.07
N PHE A 90 -13.57 -9.68 1.98
CA PHE A 90 -13.35 -10.69 3.01
C PHE A 90 -14.45 -10.66 4.10
N PRO A 91 -14.77 -11.82 4.71
CA PRO A 91 -15.78 -11.90 5.77
C PRO A 91 -15.44 -11.00 6.97
N GLY A 92 -16.45 -10.28 7.48
CA GLY A 92 -16.30 -9.41 8.64
C GLY A 92 -15.63 -8.06 8.35
N ASN A 93 -15.42 -7.70 7.09
CA ASN A 93 -14.97 -6.37 6.71
C ASN A 93 -15.95 -5.29 7.21
N LYS A 94 -15.42 -4.32 7.97
CA LYS A 94 -16.18 -3.19 8.51
C LYS A 94 -16.04 -1.90 7.70
N CYS A 95 -15.20 -1.91 6.67
CA CYS A 95 -14.94 -0.77 5.81
C CYS A 95 -15.71 -0.88 4.49
N GLY A 96 -16.10 0.24 3.90
CA GLY A 96 -16.56 0.28 2.51
C GLY A 96 -15.36 0.19 1.56
N VAL A 97 -15.37 -0.77 0.63
CA VAL A 97 -14.25 -0.99 -0.33
C VAL A 97 -13.99 0.27 -1.15
N GLY A 98 -15.04 0.83 -1.77
CA GLY A 98 -14.94 2.05 -2.58
C GLY A 98 -14.47 3.27 -1.79
N GLU A 99 -14.98 3.46 -0.57
CA GLU A 99 -14.58 4.57 0.30
C GLU A 99 -13.11 4.45 0.71
N THR A 100 -12.69 3.24 1.09
CA THR A 100 -11.30 2.96 1.48
C THR A 100 -10.36 3.17 0.29
N ALA A 101 -10.72 2.67 -0.90
CA ALA A 101 -9.95 2.86 -2.12
C ALA A 101 -9.81 4.35 -2.48
N PHE A 102 -10.89 5.14 -2.32
CA PHE A 102 -10.87 6.59 -2.55
C PHE A 102 -9.91 7.32 -1.60
N VAL A 103 -9.94 6.98 -0.30
CA VAL A 103 -9.03 7.54 0.71
C VAL A 103 -7.57 7.22 0.37
N ILE A 104 -7.27 5.97 0.02
CA ILE A 104 -5.93 5.55 -0.40
C ILE A 104 -5.50 6.31 -1.65
N LYS A 105 -6.38 6.39 -2.67
CA LYS A 105 -6.11 7.10 -3.93
C LYS A 105 -5.66 8.54 -3.69
N GLY A 106 -6.35 9.29 -2.82
CA GLY A 106 -5.97 10.67 -2.50
C GLY A 106 -4.57 10.82 -1.89
N VAL A 107 -4.16 9.89 -1.02
CA VAL A 107 -2.80 9.87 -0.46
C VAL A 107 -1.77 9.59 -1.55
N ILE A 108 -2.04 8.62 -2.42
CA ILE A 108 -1.11 8.21 -3.47
C ILE A 108 -0.98 9.27 -4.55
N GLU A 109 -2.05 9.98 -4.92
CA GLU A 109 -1.99 11.14 -5.83
C GLU A 109 -1.04 12.23 -5.30
N ALA A 110 -1.13 12.52 -3.99
CA ALA A 110 -0.20 13.45 -3.33
C ALA A 110 1.25 12.92 -3.34
N ALA A 111 1.46 11.62 -3.13
CA ALA A 111 2.78 10.99 -3.19
C ALA A 111 3.39 11.05 -4.59
N VAL A 112 2.61 10.81 -5.65
CA VAL A 112 3.06 10.98 -7.05
C VAL A 112 3.48 12.42 -7.31
N LEU A 113 2.69 13.40 -6.87
CA LEU A 113 3.02 14.81 -7.02
C LEU A 113 4.35 15.15 -6.32
N ALA A 114 4.50 14.72 -5.07
CA ALA A 114 5.71 14.94 -4.29
C ALA A 114 6.94 14.28 -4.94
N GLY A 115 6.85 13.02 -5.37
CA GLY A 115 7.93 12.31 -6.04
C GLY A 115 8.36 13.00 -7.34
N LYS A 116 7.40 13.47 -8.16
CA LYS A 116 7.70 14.24 -9.38
C LYS A 116 8.42 15.57 -9.09
N ILE A 117 8.11 16.23 -7.98
CA ILE A 117 8.77 17.49 -7.60
C ILE A 117 10.19 17.22 -7.10
N LEU A 118 10.37 16.22 -6.24
CA LEU A 118 11.68 15.92 -5.63
C LEU A 118 12.65 15.37 -6.68
N HIS A 119 12.25 14.38 -7.47
CA HIS A 119 13.12 13.80 -8.52
C HIS A 119 13.48 14.80 -9.63
N LYS A 120 12.62 15.80 -9.91
CA LYS A 120 12.97 16.89 -10.84
C LYS A 120 14.08 17.80 -10.30
N ARG A 121 14.15 17.99 -8.97
CA ARG A 121 15.17 18.83 -8.34
C ARG A 121 16.55 18.14 -8.35
N ASP A 122 16.58 16.82 -8.28
CA ASP A 122 17.83 16.04 -8.32
C ASP A 122 18.49 16.00 -9.72
N ILE A 123 17.72 16.17 -10.80
CA ILE A 123 18.25 16.26 -12.19
C ILE A 123 18.77 17.68 -12.51
N GLY A 124 18.42 18.68 -11.69
CA GLY A 124 18.76 20.09 -11.89
C GLY A 124 19.98 20.59 -11.10
N GLN A 125 20.76 19.69 -10.49
CA GLN A 125 22.04 19.99 -9.82
C GLN A 125 23.24 19.43 -10.59
#